data_AF-A0A3M0CIJ3-F1
#
_entry.id   AF-A0A3M0CIJ3-F1
#
_cell.length_a   1.000
_cell.length_b   1.000
_cell.length_c   1.000
_cell.angle_alpha   90.00
_cell.angle_beta   90.00
_cell.angle_gamma   90.00
#
_symmetry.space_group_name_H-M   'P 1'
#
loop_
_entity.id
_entity.type
_entity.pdbx_description
1 polymer ?
#
loop_
_entity_poly.entity_id
_entity_poly.type
_entity_poly.pdbx_seq_one_letter_code
_entity_poly.pdbx_strand_id
1 'polypeptide(L)'
;MTTVDVLNLMLRATLSASAAILLVLALRGTLRHLFGARIAYAFWMIVPAAFLAAFLPARRIFTTVTAPAPASELKVIEPVLPQGIDMAAQGGEAAASLSRALPFELLASQVAVLWAVGFLVSVGVLLYRQRRFLRRHGLHRLGPGLHISGSDTVGPFVVGLLKNRVVLPANFTRYYNGLERHLIIQHEYQHIRSKDMTVLALAALMRCINWFNPLFYTAFHFLKVDQELACDEGVMRKYGRHRRTYAEAMLKAQLASQMGPLACAWPPKGAVILKQRIARLDKAVPPVHRWRLGAGVCVLSAAMAVAAVWTARPAETVYILSAATAEDDATDATDGEGDGPTLRSIHGRTLVTALKDGLYDEARILVEAGADVDYYLRGDGTPLVVAAQQGQTDVTTMLIAAGADVNRAAPGDGNPLIMAAARGHMDIVRLLIENGADVNAYVPGDETPLINAAARGRLEIARYLVAHGADVNLTVDSGNRGPGSPDMRSPLGQAQRFDHDGMARFLVGQGARPVGKEQ
;
A
#
# COMPACT_ATOMS: atom_id res chain seq x y z
N MET A 1 -7.62 12.03 6.26
CA MET A 1 -8.34 10.91 6.89
C MET A 1 -8.91 11.42 8.21
N THR A 2 -10.21 11.63 8.26
CA THR A 2 -10.95 12.15 9.42
C THR A 2 -11.06 11.09 10.53
N THR A 3 -11.53 11.47 11.73
CA THR A 3 -11.78 10.49 12.80
C THR A 3 -12.86 9.47 12.40
N VAL A 4 -13.84 9.93 11.61
CA VAL A 4 -14.89 9.12 11.02
C VAL A 4 -14.31 8.10 10.03
N ASP A 5 -13.35 8.49 9.20
CA ASP A 5 -12.68 7.56 8.27
C ASP A 5 -11.95 6.45 9.01
N VAL A 6 -11.26 6.78 10.11
CA VAL A 6 -10.54 5.81 10.95
C VAL A 6 -11.51 4.83 11.58
N LEU A 7 -12.63 5.33 12.14
CA LEU A 7 -13.64 4.48 12.75
C LEU A 7 -14.31 3.56 11.73
N ASN A 8 -14.66 4.08 10.55
CA ASN A 8 -15.23 3.29 9.45
C ASN A 8 -14.26 2.20 8.97
N LEU A 9 -12.98 2.52 8.85
CA LEU A 9 -11.94 1.56 8.49
C LEU A 9 -11.83 0.43 9.54
N MET A 10 -11.78 0.79 10.83
CA MET A 10 -11.69 -0.17 11.92
C MET A 10 -12.93 -1.05 12.04
N LEU A 11 -14.12 -0.49 11.84
CA LEU A 11 -15.37 -1.24 11.85
C LEU A 11 -15.39 -2.28 10.72
N ARG A 12 -15.00 -1.90 9.51
CA ARG A 12 -14.88 -2.82 8.36
C ARG A 12 -13.88 -3.95 8.64
N ALA A 13 -12.70 -3.62 9.17
CA ALA A 13 -11.70 -4.61 9.54
C ALA A 13 -12.21 -5.59 10.62
N THR A 14 -12.99 -5.08 11.59
CA THR A 14 -13.60 -5.89 12.66
C THR A 14 -14.66 -6.85 12.10
N LEU A 15 -15.50 -6.37 11.19
CA LEU A 15 -16.56 -7.16 10.56
C LEU A 15 -15.98 -8.23 9.62
N SER A 16 -14.96 -7.89 8.82
CA SER A 16 -14.31 -8.85 7.92
C SER A 16 -13.64 -9.99 8.71
N ALA A 17 -12.93 -9.64 9.79
CA ALA A 17 -12.33 -10.63 10.68
C ALA A 17 -13.40 -11.49 11.40
N SER A 18 -14.53 -10.90 11.78
CA SER A 18 -15.65 -11.64 12.38
C SER A 18 -16.26 -12.66 11.42
N ALA A 19 -16.47 -12.28 10.15
CA ALA A 19 -16.93 -13.19 9.11
C ALA A 19 -15.92 -14.33 8.88
N ALA A 20 -14.63 -14.01 8.84
CA ALA A 20 -13.56 -15.01 8.75
C ALA A 20 -13.55 -15.97 9.96
N ILE A 21 -13.75 -15.46 11.18
CA ILE A 21 -13.86 -16.31 12.38
C ILE A 21 -15.02 -17.30 12.24
N LEU A 22 -16.20 -16.84 11.83
CA LEU A 22 -17.37 -17.71 11.64
C LEU A 22 -17.10 -18.80 10.60
N LEU A 23 -16.48 -18.43 9.47
CA LEU A 23 -16.07 -19.38 8.44
C LEU A 23 -15.10 -20.45 8.98
N VAL A 24 -14.09 -20.04 9.75
CA VAL A 24 -13.15 -20.96 10.37
C VAL A 24 -13.84 -21.88 11.37
N LEU A 25 -14.71 -21.34 12.23
CA LEU A 25 -15.45 -22.15 13.21
C LEU A 25 -16.35 -23.20 12.53
N ALA A 26 -16.98 -22.85 11.41
CA ALA A 26 -17.81 -23.76 10.63
C ALA A 26 -16.99 -24.88 9.97
N LEU A 27 -15.83 -24.55 9.39
CA LEU A 27 -15.07 -25.49 8.56
C LEU A 27 -13.96 -26.25 9.30
N ARG A 28 -13.51 -25.77 10.47
CA ARG A 28 -12.34 -26.36 11.17
C ARG A 28 -12.48 -27.84 11.44
N GLY A 29 -13.68 -28.33 11.77
CA GLY A 29 -13.93 -29.75 12.03
C GLY A 29 -13.72 -30.62 10.79
N THR A 30 -14.33 -30.21 9.68
CA THR A 30 -14.24 -30.85 8.35
C THR A 30 -12.81 -30.84 7.84
N LEU A 31 -12.14 -29.68 7.87
CA LEU A 31 -10.74 -29.54 7.48
C LEU A 31 -9.84 -30.46 8.31
N ARG A 32 -10.09 -30.55 9.63
CA ARG A 32 -9.35 -31.46 10.50
C ARG A 32 -9.51 -32.90 10.05
N HIS A 33 -10.73 -33.31 9.72
CA HIS A 33 -11.05 -34.68 9.33
C HIS A 33 -10.40 -35.05 7.98
N LEU A 34 -10.49 -34.17 6.99
CA LEU A 34 -10.01 -34.42 5.63
C LEU A 34 -8.48 -34.32 5.51
N PHE A 35 -7.89 -33.28 6.11
CA PHE A 35 -6.51 -32.87 5.83
C PHE A 35 -5.57 -32.90 7.04
N GLY A 36 -6.11 -33.05 8.25
CA GLY A 36 -5.33 -33.10 9.50
C GLY A 36 -5.44 -31.83 10.35
N ALA A 37 -4.97 -31.93 11.59
CA ALA A 37 -5.00 -30.85 12.57
C ALA A 37 -4.14 -29.66 12.16
N ARG A 38 -3.00 -29.92 11.50
CA ARG A 38 -2.15 -28.85 10.98
C ARG A 38 -2.84 -27.94 9.96
N ILE A 39 -3.68 -28.49 9.09
CA ILE A 39 -4.42 -27.71 8.09
C ILE A 39 -5.55 -26.93 8.76
N ALA A 40 -6.30 -27.55 9.68
CA ALA A 40 -7.31 -26.84 10.45
C ALA A 40 -6.71 -25.67 11.25
N TYR A 41 -5.51 -25.85 11.81
CA TYR A 41 -4.76 -24.78 12.47
C TYR A 41 -4.34 -23.68 11.48
N ALA A 42 -3.73 -24.04 10.35
CA ALA A 42 -3.30 -23.09 9.32
C ALA A 42 -4.47 -22.26 8.75
N PHE A 43 -5.68 -22.83 8.68
CA PHE A 43 -6.88 -22.15 8.20
C PHE A 43 -7.25 -20.91 9.03
N TRP A 44 -6.84 -20.84 10.30
CA TRP A 44 -7.03 -19.65 11.13
C TRP A 44 -6.32 -18.40 10.59
N MET A 45 -5.31 -18.56 9.71
CA MET A 45 -4.61 -17.43 9.08
C MET A 45 -5.49 -16.58 8.15
N ILE A 46 -6.69 -17.06 7.80
CA ILE A 46 -7.69 -16.26 7.09
C ILE A 46 -8.15 -15.07 7.93
N VAL A 47 -8.22 -15.19 9.26
CA VAL A 47 -8.69 -14.11 10.14
C VAL A 47 -7.79 -12.87 10.09
N PRO A 48 -6.47 -12.95 10.33
CA PRO A 48 -5.59 -11.80 10.16
C PRO A 48 -5.50 -11.33 8.70
N ALA A 49 -5.58 -12.23 7.71
CA ALA A 49 -5.59 -11.85 6.30
C ALA A 49 -6.82 -10.99 5.94
N ALA A 50 -8.02 -11.40 6.35
CA ALA A 50 -9.27 -10.66 6.13
C ALA A 50 -9.30 -9.33 6.89
N PHE A 51 -8.69 -9.27 8.08
CA PHE A 51 -8.54 -8.02 8.84
C PHE A 51 -7.64 -7.03 8.08
N LEU A 52 -6.46 -7.49 7.63
CA LEU A 52 -5.49 -6.66 6.91
C LEU A 52 -6.00 -6.24 5.52
N ALA A 53 -6.80 -7.07 4.86
CA ALA A 53 -7.42 -6.75 3.57
C ALA A 53 -8.28 -5.49 3.63
N ALA A 54 -8.87 -5.16 4.79
CA ALA A 54 -9.64 -3.94 4.97
C ALA A 54 -8.79 -2.66 4.82
N PHE A 55 -7.46 -2.76 4.90
CA PHE A 55 -6.52 -1.65 4.77
C PHE A 55 -5.94 -1.50 3.36
N LEU A 56 -6.20 -2.44 2.45
CA LEU A 56 -5.78 -2.32 1.05
C LEU A 56 -6.47 -1.14 0.38
N PRO A 57 -5.77 -0.33 -0.44
CA PRO A 57 -6.36 0.86 -1.08
C PRO A 57 -7.63 0.51 -1.85
N ALA A 58 -8.63 1.39 -1.75
CA ALA A 58 -9.91 1.22 -2.46
C ALA A 58 -9.68 1.35 -3.98
N ARG A 59 -10.54 0.70 -4.77
CA ARG A 59 -10.57 0.92 -6.22
C ARG A 59 -10.95 2.39 -6.50
N ARG A 60 -10.22 3.05 -7.39
CA ARG A 60 -10.57 4.38 -7.89
C ARG A 60 -11.39 4.24 -9.17
N ILE A 61 -12.50 4.97 -9.26
CA ILE A 61 -13.33 5.09 -10.46
C ILE A 61 -13.33 6.55 -10.85
N PHE A 62 -12.89 6.87 -12.06
CA PHE A 62 -12.92 8.24 -12.57
C PHE A 62 -14.22 8.45 -13.33
N THR A 63 -14.97 9.48 -12.96
CA THR A 63 -16.23 9.85 -13.62
C THR A 63 -16.14 11.30 -14.07
N THR A 64 -16.27 11.54 -15.37
CA THR A 64 -16.37 12.90 -15.91
C THR A 64 -17.76 13.48 -15.70
N VAL A 65 -17.82 14.68 -15.13
CA VAL A 65 -19.04 15.48 -15.06
C VAL A 65 -18.82 16.74 -15.88
N THR A 66 -19.62 16.92 -16.93
CA THR A 66 -19.69 18.18 -17.69
C THR A 66 -20.46 19.20 -16.86
N ALA A 67 -19.79 20.24 -16.38
CA ALA A 67 -20.47 21.32 -15.69
C ALA A 67 -21.09 22.28 -16.72
N PRO A 68 -22.36 22.71 -16.57
CA PRO A 68 -22.82 23.93 -17.20
C PRO A 68 -22.16 25.13 -16.47
N ALA A 69 -21.48 26.01 -17.21
CA ALA A 69 -20.77 27.19 -16.73
C ALA A 69 -21.66 28.21 -15.95
N PRO A 70 -21.10 29.20 -15.22
CA PRO A 70 -19.69 29.55 -15.08
C PRO A 70 -19.10 29.48 -13.65
N ALA A 71 -17.77 29.55 -13.63
CA ALA A 71 -16.89 29.48 -12.48
C ALA A 71 -17.04 30.68 -11.51
N SER A 72 -17.87 30.53 -10.48
CA SER A 72 -17.80 31.42 -9.32
C SER A 72 -17.98 30.76 -7.94
N GLU A 73 -18.25 29.45 -7.85
CA GLU A 73 -18.32 28.75 -6.56
C GLU A 73 -17.78 27.32 -6.65
N LEU A 74 -16.46 27.16 -6.71
CA LEU A 74 -15.83 25.85 -6.50
C LEU A 74 -15.53 25.66 -5.01
N LYS A 75 -16.51 25.12 -4.27
CA LYS A 75 -16.25 24.41 -3.01
C LYS A 75 -15.88 22.97 -3.37
N VAL A 76 -14.79 22.46 -2.80
CA VAL A 76 -14.47 21.03 -2.79
C VAL A 76 -15.67 20.29 -2.19
N ILE A 77 -16.47 19.63 -3.02
CA ILE A 77 -17.63 18.87 -2.56
C ILE A 77 -17.11 17.52 -2.04
N GLU A 78 -17.13 17.35 -0.72
CA GLU A 78 -16.97 16.06 -0.05
C GLU A 78 -17.98 15.03 -0.61
N PRO A 79 -17.67 13.73 -0.56
CA PRO A 79 -18.48 12.69 -1.20
C PRO A 79 -19.90 12.64 -0.61
N VAL A 80 -20.86 13.19 -1.35
CA VAL A 80 -22.28 12.96 -1.11
C VAL A 80 -22.59 11.53 -1.60
N LEU A 81 -22.99 10.65 -0.67
CA LEU A 81 -23.60 9.36 -1.01
C LEU A 81 -24.77 9.61 -1.99
N PRO A 82 -24.96 8.79 -3.03
CA PRO A 82 -26.09 8.94 -3.93
C PRO A 82 -27.39 8.83 -3.11
N GLN A 83 -28.13 9.93 -3.04
CA GLN A 83 -29.48 9.94 -2.52
C GLN A 83 -30.39 9.21 -3.52
N GLY A 84 -31.07 8.18 -3.02
CA GLY A 84 -32.42 7.81 -3.43
C GLY A 84 -32.63 7.35 -4.86
N ILE A 85 -32.74 6.03 -5.04
CA ILE A 85 -33.85 5.51 -5.85
C ILE A 85 -35.11 5.62 -4.97
N ASP A 86 -36.08 6.39 -5.45
CA ASP A 86 -37.37 6.67 -4.80
C ASP A 86 -38.15 5.39 -4.44
N MET A 87 -38.11 4.96 -3.17
CA MET A 87 -39.06 3.98 -2.61
C MET A 87 -39.15 4.09 -1.07
N ALA A 88 -39.45 5.26 -0.47
CA ALA A 88 -39.88 5.34 0.96
C ALA A 88 -40.45 6.72 1.36
N ALA A 89 -41.54 7.16 0.74
CA ALA A 89 -42.18 8.46 1.03
C ALA A 89 -43.00 8.54 2.34
N GLN A 90 -42.83 7.66 3.34
CA GLN A 90 -43.63 7.75 4.59
C GLN A 90 -42.86 7.55 5.92
N GLY A 91 -41.52 7.53 5.90
CA GLY A 91 -40.70 7.45 7.14
C GLY A 91 -39.92 8.72 7.50
N GLY A 92 -40.01 9.76 6.66
CA GLY A 92 -39.05 10.87 6.63
C GLY A 92 -39.04 11.81 7.84
N GLU A 93 -40.18 12.04 8.49
CA GLU A 93 -40.23 13.03 9.59
C GLU A 93 -39.64 12.52 10.91
N ALA A 94 -39.68 11.20 11.16
CA ALA A 94 -39.05 10.60 12.34
C ALA A 94 -37.52 10.50 12.21
N ALA A 95 -37.00 10.31 10.98
CA ALA A 95 -35.56 10.28 10.71
C ALA A 95 -34.93 11.69 10.60
N ALA A 96 -35.69 12.66 10.08
CA ALA A 96 -35.26 14.07 10.01
C ALA A 96 -35.20 14.75 11.40
N SER A 97 -35.98 14.27 12.37
CA SER A 97 -35.91 14.75 13.75
C SER A 97 -34.77 14.12 14.56
N LEU A 98 -34.35 12.88 14.26
CA LEU A 98 -33.16 12.25 14.87
C LEU A 98 -31.83 12.79 14.31
N SER A 99 -31.80 13.28 13.07
CA SER A 99 -30.58 13.84 12.45
C SER A 99 -30.24 15.26 12.92
N ARG A 100 -31.12 15.93 13.68
CA ARG A 100 -30.88 17.28 14.23
C ARG A 100 -30.21 17.32 15.61
N ALA A 101 -29.79 16.19 16.17
CA ALA A 101 -29.16 16.19 17.50
C ALA A 101 -28.09 15.11 17.63
N LEU A 102 -26.87 15.38 17.12
CA LEU A 102 -25.58 14.99 17.71
C LEU A 102 -24.44 15.42 16.76
N PRO A 103 -23.39 16.10 17.25
CA PRO A 103 -22.17 16.33 16.46
C PRO A 103 -21.49 14.98 16.21
N PHE A 104 -21.76 14.37 15.05
CA PHE A 104 -21.31 13.02 14.70
C PHE A 104 -19.78 12.89 14.74
N GLU A 105 -19.04 13.96 14.42
CA GLU A 105 -17.57 14.04 14.58
C GLU A 105 -17.11 13.98 16.04
N LEU A 106 -17.82 14.64 16.96
CA LEU A 106 -17.50 14.58 18.38
C LEU A 106 -17.77 13.17 18.94
N LEU A 107 -18.86 12.54 18.50
CA LEU A 107 -19.18 11.17 18.88
C LEU A 107 -18.14 10.19 18.31
N ALA A 108 -17.78 10.32 17.03
CA ALA A 108 -16.79 9.47 16.38
C ALA A 108 -15.41 9.58 17.03
N SER A 109 -14.97 10.81 17.35
CA SER A 109 -13.71 11.04 18.06
C SER A 109 -13.74 10.47 19.48
N GLN A 110 -14.82 10.63 20.23
CA GLN A 110 -14.97 10.00 21.55
C GLN A 110 -14.92 8.47 21.49
N VAL A 111 -15.60 7.86 20.51
CA VAL A 111 -15.58 6.41 20.30
C VAL A 111 -14.17 5.93 19.93
N ALA A 112 -13.48 6.63 19.03
CA ALA A 112 -12.11 6.30 18.65
C ALA A 112 -11.15 6.37 19.86
N VAL A 113 -11.27 7.38 20.71
CA VAL A 113 -10.49 7.52 21.94
C VAL A 113 -10.79 6.38 22.92
N LEU A 114 -12.06 6.08 23.20
CA LEU A 114 -12.44 4.97 24.08
C LEU A 114 -11.90 3.64 23.58
N TRP A 115 -11.94 3.42 22.26
CA TRP A 115 -11.41 2.23 21.62
C TRP A 115 -9.88 2.12 21.81
N ALA A 116 -9.14 3.21 21.57
CA ALA A 116 -7.70 3.26 21.77
C ALA A 116 -7.30 3.03 23.24
N VAL A 117 -8.03 3.63 24.18
CA VAL A 117 -7.82 3.41 25.62
C VAL A 117 -8.08 1.95 25.98
N GLY A 118 -9.19 1.36 25.54
CA GLY A 118 -9.51 -0.05 25.77
C GLY A 118 -8.45 -1.01 25.23
N PHE A 119 -7.93 -0.72 24.04
CA PHE A 119 -6.80 -1.44 23.44
C PHE A 119 -5.54 -1.35 24.32
N LEU A 120 -5.11 -0.14 24.69
CA LEU A 120 -3.90 0.09 25.49
C LEU A 120 -4.00 -0.56 26.87
N VAL A 121 -5.14 -0.45 27.54
CA VAL A 121 -5.40 -1.10 28.83
C VAL A 121 -5.32 -2.62 28.69
N SER A 122 -5.94 -3.18 27.65
CA SER A 122 -5.92 -4.63 27.38
C SER A 122 -4.50 -5.16 27.15
N VAL A 123 -3.70 -4.44 26.37
CA VAL A 123 -2.27 -4.75 26.15
C VAL A 123 -1.48 -4.62 27.45
N GLY A 124 -1.70 -3.56 28.22
CA GLY A 124 -1.06 -3.34 29.52
C GLY A 124 -1.32 -4.47 30.52
N VAL A 125 -2.58 -4.91 30.63
CA VAL A 125 -2.97 -6.06 31.48
C VAL A 125 -2.30 -7.35 31.02
N LEU A 126 -2.24 -7.60 29.71
CA LEU A 126 -1.58 -8.78 29.14
C LEU A 126 -0.08 -8.81 29.49
N LEU A 127 0.62 -7.70 29.28
CA LEU A 127 2.05 -7.57 29.59
C LEU A 127 2.33 -7.64 31.08
N TYR A 128 1.49 -7.00 31.91
CA TYR A 128 1.61 -7.06 33.37
C TYR A 128 1.47 -8.51 33.86
N ARG A 129 0.47 -9.25 33.37
CA ARG A 129 0.27 -10.66 33.73
C ARG A 129 1.46 -11.53 33.33
N GLN A 130 2.01 -11.33 32.13
CA GLN A 130 3.21 -12.05 31.68
C GLN A 130 4.44 -11.74 32.55
N ARG A 131 4.71 -10.46 32.83
CA ARG A 131 5.83 -10.05 33.68
C ARG A 131 5.69 -10.58 35.11
N ARG A 132 4.50 -10.46 35.71
CA ARG A 132 4.20 -10.95 37.06
C ARG A 132 4.37 -12.47 37.13
N PHE A 133 3.92 -13.19 36.11
CA PHE A 133 4.09 -14.63 36.02
C PHE A 133 5.58 -15.03 36.01
N LEU A 134 6.37 -14.42 35.13
CA LEU A 134 7.81 -14.70 35.03
C LEU A 134 8.57 -14.41 36.33
N ARG A 135 8.25 -13.30 37.02
CA ARG A 135 8.89 -12.94 38.30
C ARG A 135 8.57 -13.93 39.42
N ARG A 136 7.34 -14.43 39.49
CA ARG A 136 6.89 -15.31 40.58
C ARG A 136 7.54 -16.68 40.57
N HIS A 137 7.77 -17.25 39.39
CA HIS A 137 8.21 -18.64 39.30
C HIS A 137 9.73 -18.80 39.20
N GLY A 138 10.47 -17.74 38.83
CA GLY A 138 11.92 -17.79 38.65
C GLY A 138 12.33 -18.72 37.49
N LEU A 139 13.40 -18.36 36.77
CA LEU A 139 13.89 -19.18 35.65
C LEU A 139 15.38 -19.40 35.79
N HIS A 140 15.79 -20.66 35.98
CA HIS A 140 17.18 -21.07 35.97
C HIS A 140 17.54 -21.71 34.63
N ARG A 141 18.69 -21.36 34.08
CA ARG A 141 19.12 -21.87 32.77
C ARG A 141 19.72 -23.27 32.93
N LEU A 142 19.19 -24.24 32.17
CA LEU A 142 19.76 -25.59 32.08
C LEU A 142 20.63 -25.77 30.83
N GLY A 143 20.35 -25.00 29.76
CA GLY A 143 21.11 -25.07 28.51
C GLY A 143 20.64 -24.05 27.48
N PRO A 144 21.07 -24.18 26.21
CA PRO A 144 20.62 -23.31 25.12
C PRO A 144 19.10 -23.45 24.91
N GLY A 145 18.34 -22.40 25.24
CA GLY A 145 16.88 -22.38 25.06
C GLY A 145 16.08 -23.23 26.04
N LEU A 146 16.72 -23.91 27.01
CA LEU A 146 16.07 -24.76 28.01
C LEU A 146 16.28 -24.20 29.43
N HIS A 147 15.17 -24.04 30.15
CA HIS A 147 15.15 -23.49 31.51
C HIS A 147 14.33 -24.39 32.43
N ILE A 148 14.60 -24.27 33.73
CA ILE A 148 13.80 -24.89 34.79
C ILE A 148 13.18 -23.79 35.66
N SER A 149 11.91 -23.97 35.99
CA SER A 149 11.15 -23.15 36.93
C SER A 149 11.64 -23.40 38.34
N GLY A 150 11.70 -22.36 39.19
CA GLY A 150 11.94 -22.51 40.63
C GLY A 150 10.74 -23.09 41.39
N SER A 151 9.60 -23.25 40.72
CA SER A 151 8.36 -23.81 41.28
C SER A 151 7.97 -25.12 40.57
N ASP A 152 7.41 -26.03 41.34
CA ASP A 152 6.78 -27.28 40.93
C ASP A 152 5.29 -27.15 40.56
N THR A 153 4.69 -25.96 40.77
CA THR A 153 3.26 -25.70 40.53
C THR A 153 2.89 -25.46 39.06
N VAL A 154 3.88 -25.37 38.17
CA VAL A 154 3.70 -25.09 36.73
C VAL A 154 3.94 -26.35 35.91
N GLY A 155 3.25 -26.50 34.79
CA GLY A 155 3.59 -27.54 33.81
C GLY A 155 4.80 -27.16 32.95
N PRO A 156 5.23 -28.01 32.01
CA PRO A 156 6.08 -27.63 30.89
C PRO A 156 5.40 -26.56 30.03
N PHE A 157 6.15 -25.56 29.54
CA PHE A 157 5.63 -24.56 28.60
C PHE A 157 6.74 -23.87 27.80
N VAL A 158 6.38 -23.26 26.67
CA VAL A 158 7.24 -22.33 25.93
C VAL A 158 6.99 -20.89 26.37
N VAL A 159 8.02 -20.08 26.54
CA VAL A 159 7.88 -18.64 26.83
C VAL A 159 8.84 -17.79 26.01
N GLY A 160 8.42 -16.57 25.70
CA GLY A 160 9.18 -15.61 24.92
C GLY A 160 8.52 -15.33 23.57
N LEU A 161 8.53 -14.05 23.17
CA LEU A 161 7.99 -13.59 21.90
C LEU A 161 9.06 -13.54 20.79
N LEU A 162 10.25 -13.05 21.15
CA LEU A 162 11.41 -12.89 20.23
C LEU A 162 12.49 -13.96 20.43
N LYS A 163 12.66 -14.42 21.67
CA LYS A 163 13.60 -15.51 22.03
C LYS A 163 12.84 -16.56 22.82
N ASN A 164 12.29 -17.54 22.09
CA ASN A 164 11.50 -18.61 22.67
C ASN A 164 12.38 -19.52 23.52
N ARG A 165 11.86 -19.94 24.67
CA ARG A 165 12.54 -20.79 25.65
C ARG A 165 11.56 -21.86 26.10
N VAL A 166 12.03 -23.10 26.20
CA VAL A 166 11.30 -24.16 26.87
C VAL A 166 11.57 -24.05 28.37
N VAL A 167 10.52 -24.07 29.17
CA VAL A 167 10.57 -24.06 30.63
C VAL A 167 9.98 -25.35 31.16
N LEU A 168 10.73 -26.04 32.00
CA LEU A 168 10.32 -27.28 32.66
C LEU A 168 10.07 -27.04 34.16
N PRO A 169 9.21 -27.82 34.81
CA PRO A 169 8.99 -27.70 36.27
C PRO A 169 10.19 -28.18 37.09
N ALA A 170 10.30 -27.67 38.33
CA ALA A 170 11.37 -28.06 39.26
C ALA A 170 11.43 -29.58 39.51
N ASN A 171 10.26 -30.24 39.56
CA ASN A 171 10.12 -31.68 39.82
C ASN A 171 10.12 -32.54 38.54
N PHE A 172 10.52 -32.00 37.38
CA PHE A 172 10.41 -32.68 36.08
C PHE A 172 11.13 -34.04 36.03
N THR A 173 12.30 -34.15 36.66
CA THR A 173 13.07 -35.41 36.70
C THR A 173 12.50 -36.43 37.69
N ARG A 174 11.70 -35.97 38.66
CA ARG A 174 11.07 -36.82 39.69
C ARG A 174 9.75 -37.42 39.23
N TYR A 175 8.98 -36.68 38.43
CA TYR A 175 7.61 -37.06 38.05
C TYR A 175 7.51 -37.82 36.71
N TYR A 176 8.51 -37.67 35.83
CA TYR A 176 8.50 -38.25 34.49
C TYR A 176 9.68 -39.19 34.26
N ASN A 177 9.42 -40.33 33.62
CA ASN A 177 10.49 -41.24 33.20
C ASN A 177 11.28 -40.67 32.00
N GLY A 178 12.41 -41.32 31.63
CA GLY A 178 13.28 -40.81 30.55
C GLY A 178 12.57 -40.61 29.21
N LEU A 179 11.71 -41.55 28.82
CA LEU A 179 10.98 -41.48 27.55
C LEU A 179 9.89 -40.40 27.58
N GLU A 180 9.14 -40.29 28.68
CA GLU A 180 8.14 -39.24 28.89
C GLU A 180 8.76 -37.85 28.83
N ARG A 181 9.90 -37.66 29.51
CA ARG A 181 10.66 -36.40 29.48
C ARG A 181 11.07 -36.02 28.07
N HIS A 182 11.61 -36.97 27.32
CA HIS A 182 12.01 -36.75 25.93
C HIS A 182 10.81 -36.32 25.08
N LEU A 183 9.68 -37.04 25.18
CA LEU A 183 8.49 -36.76 24.40
C LEU A 183 7.85 -35.40 24.72
N ILE A 184 7.80 -35.02 26.00
CA ILE A 184 7.35 -33.68 26.45
C ILE A 184 8.25 -32.60 25.87
N ILE A 185 9.57 -32.76 25.99
CA ILE A 185 10.53 -31.77 25.45
C ILE A 185 10.36 -31.63 23.93
N GLN A 186 10.13 -32.74 23.22
CA GLN A 186 9.88 -32.69 21.77
C GLN A 186 8.57 -31.98 21.42
N HIS A 187 7.54 -32.09 22.25
CA HIS A 187 6.30 -31.31 22.11
C HIS A 187 6.56 -29.81 22.27
N GLU A 188 7.24 -29.40 23.33
CA GLU A 188 7.55 -27.97 23.55
C GLU A 188 8.43 -27.39 22.42
N TYR A 189 9.42 -28.15 21.94
CA TYR A 189 10.21 -27.73 20.78
C TYR A 189 9.40 -27.65 19.49
N GLN A 190 8.32 -28.41 19.36
CA GLN A 190 7.46 -28.35 18.18
C GLN A 190 6.83 -26.96 18.05
N HIS A 191 6.31 -26.37 19.14
CA HIS A 191 5.79 -25.00 19.15
C HIS A 191 6.83 -23.95 18.72
N ILE A 192 8.10 -24.16 19.09
CA ILE A 192 9.19 -23.27 18.68
C ILE A 192 9.42 -23.38 17.17
N ARG A 193 9.47 -24.60 16.63
CA ARG A 193 9.70 -24.85 15.20
C ARG A 193 8.56 -24.34 14.31
N SER A 194 7.31 -24.47 14.76
CA SER A 194 6.15 -23.99 14.01
C SER A 194 5.85 -22.50 14.23
N LYS A 195 6.61 -21.82 15.11
CA LYS A 195 6.44 -20.41 15.47
C LYS A 195 5.07 -20.11 16.09
N ASP A 196 4.43 -21.07 16.73
CA ASP A 196 3.07 -20.91 17.26
C ASP A 196 2.96 -19.75 18.25
N MET A 197 4.03 -19.48 18.99
CA MET A 197 4.09 -18.34 19.93
C MET A 197 3.87 -16.99 19.25
N THR A 198 4.32 -16.83 18.00
CA THR A 198 4.07 -15.61 17.23
C THR A 198 2.61 -15.51 16.78
N VAL A 199 2.03 -16.63 16.34
CA VAL A 199 0.61 -16.70 15.97
C VAL A 199 -0.28 -16.40 17.18
N LEU A 200 0.05 -16.96 18.34
CA LEU A 200 -0.69 -16.74 19.58
C LEU A 200 -0.57 -15.29 20.07
N ALA A 201 0.59 -14.67 19.91
CA ALA A 201 0.78 -13.26 20.22
C ALA A 201 -0.02 -12.36 19.28
N LEU A 202 -0.03 -12.66 17.97
CA LEU A 202 -0.86 -11.95 17.00
C LEU A 202 -2.35 -12.09 17.34
N ALA A 203 -2.81 -13.31 17.66
CA ALA A 203 -4.19 -13.55 18.06
C ALA A 203 -4.56 -12.84 19.37
N ALA A 204 -3.63 -12.77 20.33
CA ALA A 204 -3.82 -12.01 21.57
C ALA A 204 -3.91 -10.51 21.29
N LEU A 205 -3.08 -9.98 20.39
CA LEU A 205 -3.14 -8.59 19.94
C LEU A 205 -4.47 -8.28 19.24
N MET A 206 -4.91 -9.14 18.31
CA MET A 206 -6.20 -8.98 17.64
C MET A 206 -7.36 -8.98 18.65
N ARG A 207 -7.29 -9.80 19.70
CA ARG A 207 -8.27 -9.79 20.79
C ARG A 207 -8.22 -8.49 21.61
N CYS A 208 -7.04 -7.91 21.83
CA CYS A 208 -6.91 -6.61 22.50
C CYS A 208 -7.48 -5.48 21.64
N ILE A 209 -7.23 -5.50 20.32
CA ILE A 209 -7.78 -4.56 19.34
C ILE A 209 -9.31 -4.66 19.35
N ASN A 210 -9.83 -5.89 19.32
CA ASN A 210 -11.26 -6.18 19.25
C ASN A 210 -11.85 -6.56 20.61
N TRP A 211 -11.46 -5.86 21.69
CA TRP A 211 -11.76 -6.26 23.07
C TRP A 211 -13.25 -6.37 23.40
N PHE A 212 -14.10 -5.64 22.67
CA PHE A 212 -15.56 -5.63 22.79
C PHE A 212 -16.25 -6.76 22.00
N ASN A 213 -15.55 -7.43 21.09
CA ASN A 213 -16.12 -8.44 20.21
C ASN A 213 -15.92 -9.87 20.76
N PRO A 214 -16.98 -10.56 21.21
CA PRO A 214 -16.88 -11.88 21.83
C PRO A 214 -16.38 -12.98 20.86
N LEU A 215 -16.50 -12.79 19.55
CA LEU A 215 -16.02 -13.76 18.56
C LEU A 215 -14.50 -13.94 18.66
N PHE A 216 -13.74 -12.88 18.95
CA PHE A 216 -12.29 -12.98 19.09
C PHE A 216 -11.86 -13.79 20.32
N TYR A 217 -12.67 -13.79 21.40
CA TYR A 217 -12.42 -14.62 22.58
C TYR A 217 -12.70 -16.09 22.28
N THR A 218 -13.81 -16.36 21.59
CA THR A 218 -14.18 -17.70 21.14
C THR A 218 -13.15 -18.25 20.14
N ALA A 219 -12.75 -17.43 19.17
CA ALA A 219 -11.72 -17.74 18.19
C ALA A 219 -10.40 -18.08 18.88
N PHE A 220 -9.94 -17.25 19.81
CA PHE A 220 -8.69 -17.47 20.54
C PHE A 220 -8.70 -18.79 21.31
N HIS A 221 -9.85 -19.16 21.91
CA HIS A 221 -10.01 -20.44 22.58
C HIS A 221 -9.87 -21.62 21.61
N PHE A 222 -10.57 -21.59 20.48
CA PHE A 222 -10.53 -22.70 19.51
C PHE A 222 -9.22 -22.78 18.71
N LEU A 223 -8.59 -21.64 18.42
CA LEU A 223 -7.26 -21.56 17.83
C LEU A 223 -6.24 -22.33 18.68
N LYS A 224 -6.26 -22.14 20.00
CA LYS A 224 -5.40 -22.89 20.93
C LYS A 224 -5.65 -24.39 20.86
N VAL A 225 -6.92 -24.81 20.81
CA VAL A 225 -7.24 -26.24 20.66
C VAL A 225 -6.67 -26.80 19.36
N ASP A 226 -6.81 -26.08 18.26
CA ASP A 226 -6.27 -26.51 16.96
C ASP A 226 -4.73 -26.51 16.94
N GLN A 227 -4.09 -25.56 17.61
CA GLN A 227 -2.64 -25.49 17.78
C GLN A 227 -2.09 -26.72 18.53
N GLU A 228 -2.69 -27.07 19.66
CA GLU A 228 -2.29 -28.24 20.45
C GLU A 228 -2.44 -29.54 19.65
N LEU A 229 -3.56 -29.69 18.94
CA LEU A 229 -3.80 -30.85 18.07
C LEU A 229 -2.81 -30.92 16.90
N ALA A 230 -2.44 -29.77 16.32
CA ALA A 230 -1.44 -29.69 15.25
C ALA A 230 -0.03 -30.05 15.75
N CYS A 231 0.29 -29.69 17.00
CA CYS A 231 1.53 -30.06 17.67
C CYS A 231 1.58 -31.55 17.98
N ASP A 232 0.51 -32.10 18.57
CA ASP A 232 0.34 -33.54 18.81
C ASP A 232 0.56 -34.34 17.53
N GLU A 233 -0.09 -33.94 16.43
CA GLU A 233 0.11 -34.58 15.12
C GLU A 233 1.58 -34.54 14.66
N GLY A 234 2.27 -33.42 14.92
CA GLY A 234 3.69 -33.26 14.63
C GLY A 234 4.59 -34.23 15.39
N VAL A 235 4.35 -34.37 16.69
CA VAL A 235 5.09 -35.33 17.53
C VAL A 235 4.78 -36.76 17.09
N MET A 236 3.51 -37.09 16.84
CA MET A 236 3.08 -38.43 16.43
C MET A 236 3.59 -38.86 15.05
N ARG A 237 3.87 -37.90 14.15
CA ARG A 237 4.52 -38.20 12.87
C ARG A 237 5.93 -38.78 13.06
N LYS A 238 6.65 -38.34 14.10
CA LYS A 238 8.03 -38.80 14.38
C LYS A 238 8.09 -39.94 15.40
N TYR A 239 7.21 -39.93 16.39
CA TYR A 239 7.22 -40.85 17.54
C TYR A 239 5.96 -41.72 17.61
N GLY A 240 5.36 -42.06 16.47
CA GLY A 240 4.07 -42.75 16.40
C GLY A 240 4.02 -44.13 17.08
N ARG A 241 5.17 -44.77 17.34
CA ARG A 241 5.27 -46.02 18.12
C ARG A 241 5.06 -45.82 19.63
N HIS A 242 5.21 -44.59 20.13
CA HIS A 242 5.10 -44.24 21.55
C HIS A 242 3.83 -43.45 21.87
N ARG A 243 2.75 -43.61 21.08
CA ARG A 243 1.47 -42.90 21.25
C ARG A 243 0.92 -42.98 22.67
N ARG A 244 0.90 -44.20 23.24
CA ARG A 244 0.39 -44.45 24.59
C ARG A 244 1.21 -43.71 25.65
N THR A 245 2.54 -43.87 25.61
CA THR A 245 3.45 -43.17 26.54
C THR A 245 3.35 -41.66 26.40
N TYR A 246 3.19 -41.15 25.18
CA TYR A 246 2.96 -39.73 24.95
C TYR A 246 1.63 -39.24 25.55
N ALA A 247 0.55 -39.98 25.36
CA ALA A 247 -0.76 -39.66 25.94
C ALA A 247 -0.70 -39.63 27.47
N GLU A 248 -0.06 -40.63 28.09
CA GLU A 248 0.15 -40.71 29.53
C GLU A 248 1.03 -39.53 30.03
N ALA A 249 2.09 -39.18 29.30
CA ALA A 249 2.95 -38.04 29.62
C ALA A 249 2.19 -36.69 29.57
N MET A 250 1.38 -36.47 28.53
CA MET A 250 0.56 -35.26 28.41
C MET A 250 -0.52 -35.17 29.49
N LEU A 251 -1.13 -36.30 29.86
CA LEU A 251 -2.10 -36.38 30.95
C LEU A 251 -1.45 -36.03 32.30
N LYS A 252 -0.27 -36.60 32.57
CA LYS A 252 0.56 -36.29 33.74
C LYS A 252 0.91 -34.80 33.80
N ALA A 253 1.33 -34.20 32.68
CA ALA A 253 1.64 -32.78 32.59
C ALA A 253 0.46 -31.88 32.95
N GLN A 254 -0.74 -32.26 32.53
CA GLN A 254 -1.95 -31.50 32.82
C GLN A 254 -2.40 -31.65 34.29
N LEU A 255 -2.30 -32.84 34.86
CA LEU A 255 -2.69 -33.10 36.26
C LEU A 255 -1.70 -32.51 37.26
N ALA A 256 -0.42 -32.41 36.89
CA ALA A 256 0.62 -31.83 37.74
C ALA A 256 0.55 -30.30 37.85
N SER A 257 -0.04 -29.60 36.87
CA SER A 257 -0.09 -28.13 36.87
C SER A 257 -1.24 -27.60 37.74
N GLN A 258 -0.94 -27.11 38.95
CA GLN A 258 -1.94 -26.49 39.84
C GLN A 258 -2.24 -25.01 39.51
N MET A 259 -1.44 -24.32 38.68
CA MET A 259 -1.75 -22.97 38.20
C MET A 259 -1.27 -22.72 36.76
N GLY A 260 -2.02 -21.92 36.00
CA GLY A 260 -1.84 -21.72 34.55
C GLY A 260 -1.05 -20.48 34.13
N PRO A 261 -0.33 -20.54 32.99
CA PRO A 261 0.10 -19.31 32.31
C PRO A 261 0.32 -19.38 30.78
N LEU A 262 -0.35 -18.47 30.09
CA LEU A 262 0.10 -17.60 28.99
C LEU A 262 0.79 -18.10 27.70
N ALA A 263 1.06 -19.39 27.51
CA ALA A 263 1.62 -19.84 26.22
C ALA A 263 1.09 -21.20 25.76
N CYS A 264 1.30 -22.25 26.54
CA CYS A 264 0.87 -23.62 26.21
C CYS A 264 0.03 -24.24 27.33
N ALA A 265 -0.77 -23.41 28.02
CA ALA A 265 -1.61 -23.88 29.11
C ALA A 265 -2.95 -24.40 28.58
N TRP A 266 -3.20 -25.68 28.89
CA TRP A 266 -4.51 -26.29 28.97
C TRP A 266 -5.48 -25.41 29.78
N PRO A 267 -6.68 -25.08 29.28
CA PRO A 267 -7.62 -24.33 30.09
C PRO A 267 -8.08 -25.18 31.28
N PRO A 268 -8.41 -24.55 32.43
CA PRO A 268 -8.82 -25.24 33.66
C PRO A 268 -10.11 -26.08 33.50
N LYS A 269 -10.88 -25.86 32.42
CA LYS A 269 -11.98 -26.75 31.96
C LYS A 269 -11.44 -27.87 31.04
N GLY A 270 -10.33 -28.50 31.45
CA GLY A 270 -9.45 -29.31 30.60
C GLY A 270 -9.99 -30.68 30.18
N ALA A 271 -11.15 -31.13 30.65
CA ALA A 271 -11.65 -32.47 30.31
C ALA A 271 -12.04 -32.63 28.83
N VAL A 272 -12.66 -31.61 28.21
CA VAL A 272 -13.17 -31.71 26.83
C VAL A 272 -12.03 -31.67 25.82
N ILE A 273 -11.07 -30.75 26.01
CA ILE A 273 -9.89 -30.67 25.14
C ILE A 273 -9.04 -31.94 25.28
N LEU A 274 -9.05 -32.56 26.47
CA LEU A 274 -8.28 -33.78 26.73
C LEU A 274 -8.86 -34.96 26.05
N LYS A 275 -10.17 -35.09 26.16
CA LYS A 275 -10.90 -36.07 25.38
C LYS A 275 -10.63 -35.91 23.88
N GLN A 276 -10.61 -34.67 23.37
CA GLN A 276 -10.34 -34.41 21.95
C GLN A 276 -8.90 -34.73 21.54
N ARG A 277 -7.89 -34.39 22.36
CA ARG A 277 -6.48 -34.70 22.11
C ARG A 277 -6.22 -36.20 22.17
N ILE A 278 -6.66 -36.88 23.23
CA ILE A 278 -6.50 -38.34 23.39
C ILE A 278 -7.21 -39.08 22.26
N ALA A 279 -8.47 -38.75 21.96
CA ALA A 279 -9.20 -39.39 20.85
C ALA A 279 -8.53 -39.16 19.48
N ARG A 280 -7.72 -38.10 19.35
CA ARG A 280 -6.93 -37.82 18.15
C ARG A 280 -5.64 -38.61 18.08
N LEU A 281 -5.00 -38.91 19.22
CA LEU A 281 -3.79 -39.72 19.27
C LEU A 281 -4.00 -41.14 18.77
N ASP A 282 -5.24 -41.63 18.78
CA ASP A 282 -5.59 -42.94 18.21
C ASP A 282 -5.72 -42.91 16.68
N LYS A 283 -5.95 -41.73 16.09
CA LYS A 283 -6.13 -41.61 14.64
C LYS A 283 -4.79 -41.63 13.89
N ALA A 284 -4.81 -42.22 12.69
CA ALA A 284 -3.69 -42.18 11.77
C ALA A 284 -3.39 -40.74 11.33
N VAL A 285 -2.10 -40.40 11.23
CA VAL A 285 -1.67 -39.11 10.68
C VAL A 285 -1.90 -39.15 9.16
N PRO A 286 -2.57 -38.14 8.58
CA PRO A 286 -2.84 -38.15 7.15
C PRO A 286 -1.54 -38.16 6.32
N PRO A 287 -1.54 -38.82 5.15
CA PRO A 287 -0.38 -38.87 4.25
C PRO A 287 -0.07 -37.48 3.69
N VAL A 288 1.19 -37.29 3.29
CA VAL A 288 1.74 -35.97 2.90
C VAL A 288 0.98 -35.32 1.74
N HIS A 289 0.45 -36.10 0.78
CA HIS A 289 -0.31 -35.54 -0.35
C HIS A 289 -1.61 -34.83 0.09
N ARG A 290 -2.31 -35.35 1.10
CA ARG A 290 -3.52 -34.69 1.65
C ARG A 290 -3.18 -33.37 2.33
N TRP A 291 -2.00 -33.28 2.94
CA TRP A 291 -1.52 -32.02 3.51
C TRP A 291 -1.25 -30.97 2.44
N ARG A 292 -0.65 -31.35 1.30
CA ARG A 292 -0.42 -30.42 0.17
C ARG A 292 -1.74 -29.89 -0.41
N LEU A 293 -2.73 -30.77 -0.60
CA LEU A 293 -4.07 -30.36 -1.04
C LEU A 293 -4.73 -29.42 -0.04
N GLY A 294 -4.69 -29.75 1.25
CA GLY A 294 -5.22 -28.90 2.32
C GLY A 294 -4.53 -27.54 2.40
N ALA A 295 -3.21 -27.48 2.17
CA ALA A 295 -2.48 -26.22 2.10
C ALA A 295 -2.97 -25.35 0.93
N GLY A 296 -3.18 -25.94 -0.25
CA GLY A 296 -3.79 -25.25 -1.40
C GLY A 296 -5.17 -24.68 -1.07
N VAL A 297 -6.02 -25.45 -0.38
CA VAL A 297 -7.33 -24.98 0.10
C VAL A 297 -7.18 -23.78 1.03
N CYS A 298 -6.24 -23.81 1.98
CA CYS A 298 -6.00 -22.67 2.87
C CYS A 298 -5.55 -21.42 2.10
N VAL A 299 -4.62 -21.55 1.15
CA VAL A 299 -4.12 -20.41 0.36
C VAL A 299 -5.24 -19.82 -0.50
N LEU A 300 -5.98 -20.65 -1.23
CA LEU A 300 -7.11 -20.20 -2.06
C LEU A 300 -8.19 -19.55 -1.20
N SER A 301 -8.53 -20.13 -0.04
CA SER A 301 -9.53 -19.54 0.85
C SER A 301 -9.09 -18.20 1.42
N ALA A 302 -7.80 -18.05 1.75
CA ALA A 302 -7.24 -16.77 2.19
C ALA A 302 -7.27 -15.73 1.06
N ALA A 303 -6.86 -16.10 -0.15
CA ALA A 303 -6.91 -15.22 -1.32
C ALA A 303 -8.34 -14.77 -1.63
N MET A 304 -9.30 -15.69 -1.61
CA MET A 304 -10.72 -15.39 -1.80
C MET A 304 -11.27 -14.48 -0.71
N ALA A 305 -10.88 -14.68 0.55
CA ALA A 305 -11.28 -13.80 1.65
C ALA A 305 -10.72 -12.38 1.48
N VAL A 306 -9.45 -12.26 1.10
CA VAL A 306 -8.82 -10.95 0.81
C VAL A 306 -9.54 -10.27 -0.36
N ALA A 307 -9.77 -11.00 -1.45
CA ALA A 307 -10.47 -10.48 -2.62
C ALA A 307 -11.90 -10.03 -2.27
N ALA A 308 -12.66 -10.83 -1.54
CA ALA A 308 -14.02 -10.50 -1.12
C ALA A 308 -14.08 -9.24 -0.23
N VAL A 309 -13.15 -9.10 0.72
CA VAL A 309 -13.07 -7.90 1.57
C VAL A 309 -12.70 -6.68 0.74
N TRP A 310 -11.77 -6.82 -0.21
CA TRP A 310 -11.35 -5.74 -1.09
C TRP A 310 -12.46 -5.30 -2.05
N THR A 311 -13.17 -6.25 -2.69
CA THR A 311 -14.27 -5.95 -3.62
C THR A 311 -15.49 -5.36 -2.93
N ALA A 312 -15.73 -5.68 -1.67
CA ALA A 312 -16.79 -5.09 -0.86
C ALA A 312 -16.53 -3.63 -0.46
N ARG A 313 -15.30 -3.09 -0.65
CA ARG A 313 -15.04 -1.67 -0.41
C ARG A 313 -15.76 -0.81 -1.45
N PRO A 314 -16.44 0.29 -1.05
CA PRO A 314 -16.93 1.27 -2.01
C PRO A 314 -15.75 1.83 -2.79
N ALA A 315 -15.97 2.05 -4.09
CA ALA A 315 -14.99 2.73 -4.92
C ALA A 315 -14.83 4.19 -4.46
N GLU A 316 -13.62 4.71 -4.53
CA GLU A 316 -13.38 6.14 -4.49
C GLU A 316 -13.71 6.69 -5.88
N THR A 317 -14.85 7.36 -6.01
CA THR A 317 -15.25 8.03 -7.25
C THR A 317 -14.61 9.40 -7.30
N VAL A 318 -13.70 9.61 -8.24
CA VAL A 318 -13.07 10.91 -8.49
C VAL A 318 -13.81 11.57 -9.64
N TYR A 319 -14.44 12.72 -9.35
CA TYR A 319 -15.16 13.49 -10.35
C TYR A 319 -14.18 14.42 -11.08
N ILE A 320 -14.09 14.28 -12.40
CA ILE A 320 -13.31 15.19 -13.25
C ILE A 320 -14.31 16.18 -13.86
N LEU A 321 -14.20 17.45 -13.47
CA LEU A 321 -15.00 18.53 -14.03
C LEU A 321 -14.45 18.87 -15.43
N SER A 322 -15.23 18.56 -16.47
CA SER A 322 -14.93 19.04 -17.80
C SER A 322 -15.58 20.41 -17.99
N ALA A 323 -14.76 21.46 -18.05
CA ALA A 323 -15.17 22.75 -18.59
C ALA A 323 -15.32 22.58 -20.11
N ALA A 324 -16.52 22.20 -20.54
CA ALA A 324 -16.92 22.32 -21.94
C ALA A 324 -17.15 23.81 -22.23
N THR A 325 -16.08 24.56 -22.50
CA THR A 325 -16.21 25.81 -23.24
C THR A 325 -16.47 25.44 -24.69
N ALA A 326 -17.74 25.19 -25.00
CA ALA A 326 -18.24 24.88 -26.34
C ALA A 326 -18.14 26.05 -27.34
N GLU A 327 -17.23 27.00 -27.13
CA GLU A 327 -17.08 28.20 -27.97
C GLU A 327 -15.82 28.22 -28.86
N ASP A 328 -14.81 27.38 -28.61
CA ASP A 328 -13.60 27.33 -29.48
C ASP A 328 -13.56 26.14 -30.47
N ASP A 329 -14.48 25.16 -30.32
CA ASP A 329 -14.47 23.88 -31.05
C ASP A 329 -14.96 23.94 -32.52
N ALA A 330 -15.14 25.12 -33.12
CA ALA A 330 -15.53 25.21 -34.53
C ALA A 330 -14.34 25.08 -35.51
N THR A 331 -13.08 25.02 -35.04
CA THR A 331 -11.92 25.08 -35.94
C THR A 331 -10.84 24.01 -35.74
N ASP A 332 -10.95 23.13 -34.74
CA ASP A 332 -9.90 22.14 -34.43
C ASP A 332 -10.08 20.77 -35.12
N ALA A 333 -10.98 20.71 -36.11
CA ALA A 333 -11.21 19.52 -36.94
C ALA A 333 -10.26 19.45 -38.15
N THR A 334 -8.96 19.52 -37.91
CA THR A 334 -7.89 19.15 -38.87
C THR A 334 -6.69 18.74 -38.01
N ASP A 335 -6.47 17.48 -37.67
CA ASP A 335 -6.00 16.44 -38.60
C ASP A 335 -6.26 15.03 -38.01
N GLY A 336 -6.92 14.15 -38.77
CA GLY A 336 -7.02 12.72 -38.45
C GLY A 336 -8.45 12.18 -38.28
N GLU A 337 -9.06 11.78 -39.40
CA GLU A 337 -9.98 10.65 -39.56
C GLU A 337 -10.89 10.25 -38.37
N GLY A 338 -12.09 10.85 -38.33
CA GLY A 338 -13.35 10.13 -38.09
C GLY A 338 -13.54 9.36 -36.78
N ASP A 339 -13.53 10.05 -35.63
CA ASP A 339 -14.33 9.65 -34.46
C ASP A 339 -14.56 10.88 -33.56
N GLY A 340 -15.68 10.97 -32.85
CA GLY A 340 -15.95 12.07 -31.92
C GLY A 340 -14.87 12.17 -30.82
N PRO A 341 -14.84 13.27 -30.03
CA PRO A 341 -13.82 13.45 -29.00
C PRO A 341 -13.84 12.28 -28.02
N THR A 342 -12.76 11.49 -28.00
CA THR A 342 -12.62 10.35 -27.09
C THR A 342 -12.41 10.84 -25.66
N LEU A 343 -12.80 10.05 -24.66
CA LEU A 343 -12.60 10.39 -23.24
C LEU A 343 -11.12 10.70 -22.93
N ARG A 344 -10.21 9.97 -23.60
CA ARG A 344 -8.76 10.17 -23.53
C ARG A 344 -8.33 11.55 -24.05
N SER A 345 -8.91 11.99 -25.18
CA SER A 345 -8.67 13.32 -25.76
C SER A 345 -9.24 14.44 -24.88
N ILE A 346 -10.43 14.25 -24.30
CA ILE A 346 -11.05 15.22 -23.39
C ILE A 346 -10.16 15.40 -22.15
N HIS A 347 -9.73 14.30 -21.54
CA HIS A 347 -8.79 14.35 -20.40
C HIS A 347 -7.43 14.93 -20.78
N GLY A 348 -6.93 14.68 -21.99
CA GLY A 348 -5.72 15.30 -22.52
C GLY A 348 -5.82 16.83 -22.57
N ARG A 349 -6.93 17.36 -23.11
CA ARG A 349 -7.19 18.81 -23.11
C ARG A 349 -7.26 19.37 -21.70
N THR A 350 -8.04 18.73 -20.81
CA THR A 350 -8.19 19.16 -19.41
C THR A 350 -6.86 19.11 -18.65
N LEU A 351 -5.97 18.17 -18.99
CA LEU A 351 -4.64 18.08 -18.41
C LEU A 351 -3.80 19.30 -18.77
N VAL A 352 -3.78 19.72 -20.03
CA VAL A 352 -3.07 20.93 -20.45
C VAL A 352 -3.61 22.17 -19.72
N THR A 353 -4.93 22.33 -19.64
CA THR A 353 -5.53 23.49 -18.94
C THR A 353 -5.22 23.49 -17.44
N ALA A 354 -5.33 22.34 -16.77
CA ALA A 354 -5.00 22.22 -15.35
C ALA A 354 -3.54 22.58 -15.07
N LEU A 355 -2.62 22.16 -15.93
CA LEU A 355 -1.21 22.54 -15.82
C LEU A 355 -1.01 24.04 -16.00
N LYS A 356 -1.65 24.66 -16.99
CA LYS A 356 -1.57 26.13 -17.18
C LYS A 356 -2.03 26.90 -15.96
N ASP A 357 -3.10 26.44 -15.32
CA ASP A 357 -3.71 27.09 -14.16
C ASP A 357 -2.97 26.77 -12.84
N GLY A 358 -1.96 25.91 -12.88
CA GLY A 358 -1.18 25.50 -11.70
C GLY A 358 -1.89 24.47 -10.81
N LEU A 359 -2.93 23.80 -11.33
CA LEU A 359 -3.72 22.78 -10.64
C LEU A 359 -3.02 21.41 -10.75
N TYR A 360 -1.82 21.29 -10.19
CA TYR A 360 -0.96 20.11 -10.36
C TYR A 360 -1.53 18.82 -9.75
N ASP A 361 -2.33 18.94 -8.68
CA ASP A 361 -3.02 17.79 -8.09
C ASP A 361 -4.09 17.22 -9.04
N GLU A 362 -4.80 18.10 -9.77
CA GLU A 362 -5.76 17.70 -10.80
C GLU A 362 -5.05 17.08 -12.01
N ALA A 363 -3.93 17.67 -12.44
CA ALA A 363 -3.10 17.10 -13.49
C ALA A 363 -2.63 15.68 -13.16
N ARG A 364 -2.20 15.43 -11.91
CA ARG A 364 -1.82 14.09 -11.45
C ARG A 364 -2.98 13.10 -11.52
N ILE A 365 -4.17 13.52 -11.10
CA ILE A 365 -5.39 12.72 -11.18
C ILE A 365 -5.73 12.38 -12.64
N LEU A 366 -5.57 13.34 -13.56
CA LEU A 366 -5.86 13.15 -14.99
C LEU A 366 -4.90 12.15 -15.62
N VAL A 367 -3.60 12.23 -15.32
CA VAL A 367 -2.61 11.25 -15.78
C VAL A 367 -2.93 9.85 -15.23
N GLU A 368 -3.28 9.72 -13.94
CA GLU A 368 -3.74 8.46 -13.35
C GLU A 368 -5.02 7.91 -14.02
N ALA A 369 -5.89 8.81 -14.50
CA ALA A 369 -7.12 8.47 -15.21
C ALA A 369 -6.90 8.08 -16.70
N GLY A 370 -5.65 8.07 -17.17
CA GLY A 370 -5.31 7.73 -18.55
C GLY A 370 -5.53 8.87 -19.54
N ALA A 371 -5.37 10.12 -19.10
CA ALA A 371 -5.30 11.27 -20.00
C ALA A 371 -4.22 11.07 -21.07
N ASP A 372 -4.46 11.63 -22.25
CA ASP A 372 -3.43 11.65 -23.28
C ASP A 372 -2.31 12.63 -22.91
N VAL A 373 -1.17 12.09 -22.46
CA VAL A 373 -0.02 12.89 -21.99
C VAL A 373 0.71 13.64 -23.10
N ASP A 374 0.45 13.26 -24.36
CA ASP A 374 0.96 13.90 -25.57
C ASP A 374 -0.11 14.72 -26.31
N TYR A 375 -1.25 14.97 -25.67
CA TYR A 375 -2.30 15.81 -26.22
C TYR A 375 -1.72 17.17 -26.59
N TYR A 376 -1.97 17.60 -27.82
CA TYR A 376 -1.46 18.86 -28.32
C TYR A 376 -2.58 19.90 -28.28
N LEU A 377 -2.35 21.00 -27.57
CA LEU A 377 -3.25 22.15 -27.54
C LEU A 377 -2.57 23.33 -28.24
N ARG A 378 -3.17 23.78 -29.35
CA ARG A 378 -2.63 24.91 -30.12
C ARG A 378 -2.47 26.15 -29.22
N GLY A 379 -1.31 26.80 -29.31
CA GLY A 379 -0.92 27.95 -28.49
C GLY A 379 -0.18 27.58 -27.20
N ASP A 380 -0.38 26.40 -26.65
CA ASP A 380 0.18 25.96 -25.36
C ASP A 380 1.15 24.79 -25.47
N GLY A 381 1.03 23.99 -26.53
CA GLY A 381 1.83 22.80 -26.76
C GLY A 381 1.30 21.57 -26.03
N THR A 382 2.21 20.66 -25.68
CA THR A 382 1.88 19.44 -24.93
C THR A 382 1.91 19.68 -23.41
N PRO A 383 1.30 18.80 -22.59
CA PRO A 383 1.45 18.85 -21.13
C PRO A 383 2.90 19.01 -20.67
N LEU A 384 3.83 18.33 -21.36
CA LEU A 384 5.26 18.37 -21.04
C LEU A 384 5.89 19.74 -21.36
N VAL A 385 5.47 20.40 -22.44
CA VAL A 385 5.90 21.78 -22.76
C VAL A 385 5.44 22.74 -21.67
N VAL A 386 4.16 22.67 -21.27
CA VAL A 386 3.62 23.56 -20.22
C VAL A 386 4.34 23.34 -18.89
N ALA A 387 4.54 22.09 -18.47
CA ALA A 387 5.28 21.76 -17.25
C ALA A 387 6.74 22.26 -17.29
N ALA A 388 7.41 22.07 -18.44
CA ALA A 388 8.77 22.54 -18.66
C ALA A 388 8.87 24.08 -18.65
N GLN A 389 7.89 24.78 -19.21
CA GLN A 389 7.82 26.24 -19.19
C GLN A 389 7.62 26.80 -17.77
N GLN A 390 6.78 26.14 -16.96
CA GLN A 390 6.47 26.58 -15.60
C GLN A 390 7.52 26.21 -14.56
N GLY A 391 8.46 25.30 -14.88
CA GLY A 391 9.50 24.89 -13.94
C GLY A 391 9.04 23.83 -12.93
N GLN A 392 8.00 23.07 -13.27
CA GLN A 392 7.43 22.07 -12.36
C GLN A 392 8.12 20.71 -12.54
N THR A 393 9.22 20.51 -11.82
CA THR A 393 10.05 19.30 -11.91
C THR A 393 9.27 18.02 -11.56
N ASP A 394 8.43 18.06 -10.52
CA ASP A 394 7.63 16.90 -10.09
C ASP A 394 6.63 16.46 -11.17
N VAL A 395 5.96 17.44 -11.78
CA VAL A 395 5.01 17.21 -12.87
C VAL A 395 5.72 16.70 -14.12
N THR A 396 6.86 17.28 -14.46
CA THR A 396 7.68 16.86 -15.61
C THR A 396 8.11 15.39 -15.44
N THR A 397 8.55 15.02 -14.24
CA THR A 397 8.92 13.64 -13.90
C THR A 397 7.73 12.69 -14.06
N MET A 398 6.55 13.10 -13.59
CA MET A 398 5.32 12.32 -13.68
C MET A 398 4.90 12.07 -15.15
N LEU A 399 4.94 13.11 -15.99
CA LEU A 399 4.56 13.02 -17.40
C LEU A 399 5.51 12.10 -18.20
N ILE A 400 6.81 12.19 -17.96
CA ILE A 400 7.80 11.30 -18.60
C ILE A 400 7.63 9.86 -18.12
N ALA A 401 7.37 9.64 -16.83
CA ALA A 401 7.08 8.31 -16.30
C ALA A 401 5.77 7.72 -16.88
N ALA A 402 4.81 8.58 -17.26
CA ALA A 402 3.58 8.20 -17.95
C ALA A 402 3.76 8.00 -19.46
N GLY A 403 4.97 8.20 -19.99
CA GLY A 403 5.34 7.90 -21.37
C GLY A 403 5.22 9.08 -22.35
N ALA A 404 5.18 10.33 -21.86
CA ALA A 404 5.18 11.50 -22.73
C ALA A 404 6.43 11.55 -23.63
N ASP A 405 6.26 11.92 -24.89
CA ASP A 405 7.35 12.09 -25.85
C ASP A 405 8.14 13.37 -25.55
N VAL A 406 9.36 13.20 -25.05
CA VAL A 406 10.27 14.28 -24.67
C VAL A 406 10.67 15.21 -25.82
N ASN A 407 10.51 14.77 -27.07
CA ASN A 407 10.88 15.51 -28.27
C ASN A 407 9.67 16.08 -29.02
N ARG A 408 8.44 15.74 -28.61
CA ARG A 408 7.22 16.22 -29.26
C ARG A 408 7.13 17.73 -29.17
N ALA A 409 7.04 18.37 -30.33
CA ALA A 409 7.02 19.82 -30.46
C ALA A 409 6.18 20.23 -31.68
N ALA A 410 5.67 21.46 -31.65
CA ALA A 410 5.01 22.08 -32.79
C ALA A 410 5.50 23.53 -32.97
N PRO A 411 5.58 24.03 -34.23
CA PRO A 411 6.02 25.40 -34.50
C PRO A 411 5.20 26.44 -33.72
N GLY A 412 5.86 27.27 -32.91
CA GLY A 412 5.25 28.35 -32.13
C GLY A 412 4.68 27.94 -30.77
N ASP A 413 4.55 26.63 -30.53
CA ASP A 413 3.96 26.06 -29.31
C ASP A 413 4.97 25.25 -28.48
N GLY A 414 6.26 25.30 -28.85
CA GLY A 414 7.37 24.87 -28.01
C GLY A 414 7.81 23.42 -28.18
N ASN A 415 9.09 23.23 -27.85
CA ASN A 415 9.69 21.95 -27.47
C ASN A 415 10.02 22.01 -25.96
N PRO A 416 9.85 20.92 -25.18
CA PRO A 416 10.07 20.93 -23.74
C PRO A 416 11.47 21.43 -23.35
N LEU A 417 12.52 20.99 -24.05
CA LEU A 417 13.90 21.36 -23.75
C LEU A 417 14.18 22.83 -24.11
N ILE A 418 13.63 23.30 -25.24
CA ILE A 418 13.72 24.72 -25.62
C ILE A 418 13.10 25.61 -24.55
N MET A 419 11.89 25.29 -24.09
CA MET A 419 11.18 26.09 -23.08
C MET A 419 11.88 26.07 -21.72
N ALA A 420 12.35 24.91 -21.26
CA ALA A 420 13.13 24.81 -20.03
C ALA A 420 14.43 25.63 -20.10
N ALA A 421 15.14 25.56 -21.24
CA ALA A 421 16.38 26.30 -21.46
C ALA A 421 16.16 27.82 -21.52
N ALA A 422 15.11 28.28 -22.20
CA ALA A 422 14.74 29.69 -22.26
C ALA A 422 14.37 30.25 -20.88
N ARG A 423 13.58 29.49 -20.11
CA ARG A 423 13.06 29.93 -18.80
C ARG A 423 14.11 29.85 -17.69
N GLY A 424 15.11 28.98 -17.81
CA GLY A 424 16.20 28.87 -16.82
C GLY A 424 16.05 27.69 -15.87
N HIS A 425 15.24 26.69 -16.21
CA HIS A 425 14.92 25.56 -15.32
C HIS A 425 15.94 24.43 -15.48
N MET A 426 17.10 24.58 -14.84
CA MET A 426 18.22 23.64 -14.94
C MET A 426 17.85 22.20 -14.60
N ASP A 427 17.05 21.98 -13.56
CA ASP A 427 16.67 20.61 -13.13
C ASP A 427 15.86 19.89 -14.21
N ILE A 428 14.96 20.61 -14.89
CA ILE A 428 14.17 20.09 -16.00
C ILE A 428 15.05 19.85 -17.24
N VAL A 429 16.02 20.74 -17.52
CA VAL A 429 16.99 20.54 -18.61
C VAL A 429 17.77 19.24 -18.42
N ARG A 430 18.28 18.98 -17.21
CA ARG A 430 18.97 17.71 -16.90
C ARG A 430 18.06 16.53 -17.13
N LEU A 431 16.85 16.59 -16.55
CA LEU A 431 15.89 15.51 -16.61
C LEU A 431 15.48 15.16 -18.05
N LEU A 432 15.23 16.17 -18.90
CA LEU A 432 14.88 15.95 -20.30
C LEU A 432 16.03 15.32 -21.10
N ILE A 433 17.26 15.80 -20.92
CA ILE A 433 18.45 15.26 -21.62
C ILE A 433 18.75 13.81 -21.17
N GLU A 434 18.63 13.53 -19.87
CA GLU A 434 18.78 12.17 -19.33
C GLU A 434 17.73 11.19 -19.88
N ASN A 435 16.57 11.70 -20.31
CA ASN A 435 15.50 10.92 -20.94
C ASN A 435 15.50 10.99 -22.48
N GLY A 436 16.60 11.45 -23.10
CA GLY A 436 16.80 11.38 -24.55
C GLY A 436 16.24 12.55 -25.35
N ALA A 437 16.08 13.73 -24.73
CA ALA A 437 15.76 14.95 -25.47
C ALA A 437 16.88 15.32 -26.45
N ASP A 438 16.50 15.74 -27.66
CA ASP A 438 17.44 16.22 -28.68
C ASP A 438 18.00 17.59 -28.28
N VAL A 439 19.27 17.59 -27.90
CA VAL A 439 20.01 18.78 -27.45
C VAL A 439 20.10 19.85 -28.55
N ASN A 440 20.03 19.43 -29.82
CA ASN A 440 20.06 20.32 -30.99
C ASN A 440 18.68 20.48 -31.64
N ALA A 441 17.60 20.17 -30.91
CA ALA A 441 16.24 20.34 -31.40
C ALA A 441 16.04 21.73 -32.00
N TYR A 442 15.44 21.77 -33.18
CA TYR A 442 15.09 23.00 -33.87
C TYR A 442 13.61 22.99 -34.21
N VAL A 443 12.91 24.02 -33.74
CA VAL A 443 11.50 24.24 -34.05
C VAL A 443 11.39 25.63 -34.70
N PRO A 444 10.84 25.73 -35.93
CA PRO A 444 10.67 27.03 -36.59
C PRO A 444 9.89 28.00 -35.68
N GLY A 445 10.44 29.20 -35.47
CA GLY A 445 9.89 30.21 -34.56
C GLY A 445 10.34 30.11 -33.10
N ASP A 446 10.73 28.92 -32.63
CA ASP A 446 11.23 28.67 -31.27
C ASP A 446 12.74 28.50 -31.18
N GLU A 447 13.45 28.41 -32.32
CA GLU A 447 14.91 28.31 -32.42
C GLU A 447 15.46 27.03 -31.77
N THR A 448 16.67 27.04 -31.20
CA THR A 448 17.28 25.86 -30.53
C THR A 448 17.43 26.08 -29.02
N PRO A 449 17.58 25.01 -28.21
CA PRO A 449 17.79 25.17 -26.76
C PRO A 449 18.97 26.08 -26.43
N LEU A 450 20.10 25.93 -27.14
CA LEU A 450 21.30 26.71 -26.90
C LEU A 450 21.14 28.17 -27.35
N ILE A 451 20.46 28.43 -28.46
CA ILE A 451 20.19 29.80 -28.91
C ILE A 451 19.30 30.53 -27.88
N ASN A 452 18.26 29.86 -27.37
CA ASN A 452 17.39 30.44 -26.34
C ASN A 452 18.12 30.68 -25.02
N ALA A 453 18.92 29.72 -24.55
CA ALA A 453 19.76 29.89 -23.36
C ALA A 453 20.73 31.07 -23.53
N ALA A 454 21.31 31.22 -24.72
CA ALA A 454 22.21 32.32 -25.07
C ALA A 454 21.49 33.68 -25.09
N ALA A 455 20.33 33.76 -25.73
CA ALA A 455 19.50 34.97 -25.81
C ALA A 455 18.98 35.44 -24.44
N ARG A 456 18.86 34.53 -23.47
CA ARG A 456 18.38 34.80 -22.10
C ARG A 456 19.51 34.84 -21.06
N GLY A 457 20.76 34.71 -21.48
CA GLY A 457 21.93 34.77 -20.59
C GLY A 457 22.03 33.61 -19.59
N ARG A 458 21.42 32.46 -19.88
CA ARG A 458 21.39 31.28 -18.99
C ARG A 458 22.70 30.49 -19.04
N LEU A 459 23.78 31.08 -18.51
CA LEU A 459 25.15 30.56 -18.65
C LEU A 459 25.33 29.11 -18.17
N GLU A 460 24.74 28.75 -17.03
CA GLU A 460 24.85 27.39 -16.50
C GLU A 460 24.20 26.37 -17.42
N ILE A 461 23.02 26.68 -17.96
CA ILE A 461 22.31 25.83 -18.91
C ILE A 461 23.11 25.70 -20.21
N ALA A 462 23.65 26.79 -20.75
CA ALA A 462 24.49 26.73 -21.93
C ALA A 462 25.73 25.85 -21.73
N ARG A 463 26.37 25.92 -20.55
CA ARG A 463 27.48 25.01 -20.21
C ARG A 463 27.03 23.56 -20.21
N TYR A 464 25.87 23.27 -19.63
CA TYR A 464 25.33 21.91 -19.58
C TYR A 464 24.97 21.40 -20.98
N LEU A 465 24.30 22.21 -21.80
CA LEU A 465 23.95 21.89 -23.19
C LEU A 465 25.20 21.59 -24.04
N VAL A 466 26.22 22.45 -23.98
CA VAL A 466 27.48 22.23 -24.73
C VAL A 466 28.21 20.97 -24.26
N ALA A 467 28.23 20.70 -22.94
CA ALA A 467 28.80 19.47 -22.40
C ALA A 467 28.08 18.19 -22.88
N HIS A 468 26.82 18.30 -23.31
CA HIS A 468 26.02 17.19 -23.84
C HIS A 468 25.85 17.25 -25.38
N GLY A 469 26.73 17.98 -26.08
CA GLY A 469 26.81 17.94 -27.54
C GLY A 469 25.99 18.99 -28.28
N ALA A 470 25.57 20.08 -27.62
CA ALA A 470 24.98 21.21 -28.33
C ALA A 470 25.98 21.85 -29.31
N ASP A 471 25.57 22.03 -30.56
CA ASP A 471 26.38 22.67 -31.58
C ASP A 471 26.38 24.20 -31.37
N VAL A 472 27.53 24.71 -30.94
CA VAL A 472 27.77 26.14 -30.66
C VAL A 472 27.70 27.02 -31.91
N ASN A 473 27.81 26.44 -33.10
CA ASN A 473 27.76 27.13 -34.39
C ASN A 473 26.47 26.87 -35.17
N LEU A 474 25.52 26.10 -34.61
CA LEU A 474 24.26 25.83 -35.29
C LEU A 474 23.47 27.13 -35.48
N THR A 475 23.28 27.49 -36.74
CA THR A 475 22.51 28.66 -37.14
C THR A 475 21.14 28.25 -37.66
N VAL A 476 20.10 28.93 -37.19
CA VAL A 476 18.71 28.64 -37.61
C VAL A 476 18.01 29.90 -38.11
N ASP A 477 17.02 29.70 -38.98
CA ASP A 477 16.16 30.78 -39.44
C ASP A 477 15.17 31.17 -38.32
N SER A 478 15.11 32.46 -37.99
CA SER A 478 14.20 32.94 -36.94
C SER A 478 12.72 32.96 -37.34
N GLY A 479 12.41 32.72 -38.62
CA GLY A 479 11.03 32.57 -39.11
C GLY A 479 10.16 33.83 -39.02
N ASN A 480 10.69 34.95 -38.51
CA ASN A 480 9.93 36.17 -38.24
C ASN A 480 10.21 37.27 -39.28
N ARG A 481 9.48 37.16 -40.42
CA ARG A 481 9.16 38.14 -41.50
C ARG A 481 9.93 38.10 -42.83
N GLY A 482 9.11 38.19 -43.90
CA GLY A 482 9.31 38.98 -45.12
C GLY A 482 10.27 38.42 -46.18
N PRO A 483 9.89 38.35 -47.49
CA PRO A 483 10.76 37.81 -48.52
C PRO A 483 11.98 38.71 -48.74
N GLY A 484 13.21 38.20 -48.51
CA GLY A 484 14.42 38.88 -49.00
C GLY A 484 15.76 38.61 -48.32
N SER A 485 15.85 38.09 -47.09
CA SER A 485 17.12 37.65 -46.46
C SER A 485 16.86 36.87 -45.16
N PRO A 486 17.37 35.63 -44.99
CA PRO A 486 17.25 34.92 -43.72
C PRO A 486 18.11 35.60 -42.64
N ASP A 487 17.47 36.12 -41.58
CA ASP A 487 18.17 36.55 -40.35
C ASP A 487 18.58 35.29 -39.57
N MET A 488 19.71 34.70 -39.99
CA MET A 488 20.26 33.49 -39.40
C MET A 488 20.74 33.77 -37.98
N ARG A 489 20.12 33.12 -37.00
CA ARG A 489 20.48 33.27 -35.59
C ARG A 489 21.44 32.18 -35.17
N SER A 490 22.54 32.58 -34.56
CA SER A 490 23.47 31.68 -33.85
C SER A 490 23.43 31.93 -32.35
N PRO A 491 23.89 30.96 -31.53
CA PRO A 491 24.04 31.16 -30.10
C PRO A 491 24.90 32.38 -29.76
N LEU A 492 26.04 32.55 -30.44
CA LEU A 492 26.92 33.69 -30.22
C LEU A 492 26.27 35.01 -30.64
N GLY A 493 25.59 35.03 -31.79
CA GLY A 493 24.88 36.20 -32.28
C GLY A 493 23.80 36.68 -31.31
N GLN A 494 23.01 35.77 -30.74
CA GLN A 494 22.01 36.16 -29.73
C GLN A 494 22.64 36.57 -28.39
N ALA A 495 23.71 35.90 -27.94
CA ALA A 495 24.42 36.32 -26.73
C ALA A 495 24.96 37.76 -26.85
N GLN A 496 25.49 38.14 -28.03
CA GLN A 496 25.97 39.49 -28.31
C GLN A 496 24.83 40.49 -28.47
N ARG A 497 23.75 40.11 -29.18
CA ARG A 497 22.59 40.98 -29.40
C ARG A 497 21.93 41.45 -28.12
N PHE A 498 21.93 40.61 -27.07
CA PHE A 498 21.33 40.90 -25.77
C PHE A 498 22.38 41.23 -24.68
N ASP A 499 23.60 41.60 -25.07
CA ASP A 499 24.68 42.04 -24.16
C ASP A 499 25.03 41.04 -23.04
N HIS A 500 24.98 39.74 -23.34
CA HIS A 500 25.36 38.68 -22.41
C HIS A 500 26.85 38.33 -22.53
N ASP A 501 27.72 39.26 -22.11
CA ASP A 501 29.19 39.15 -22.22
C ASP A 501 29.77 37.84 -21.69
N GLY A 502 29.30 37.38 -20.53
CA GLY A 502 29.76 36.11 -19.92
C GLY A 502 29.41 34.90 -20.78
N MET A 503 28.24 34.92 -21.42
CA MET A 503 27.80 33.90 -22.38
C MET A 503 28.61 33.98 -23.66
N ALA A 504 28.80 35.17 -24.23
CA ALA A 504 29.56 35.37 -25.45
C ALA A 504 31.02 34.90 -25.30
N ARG A 505 31.69 35.26 -24.19
CA ARG A 505 33.05 34.78 -23.88
C ARG A 505 33.10 33.26 -23.74
N PHE A 506 32.11 32.66 -23.08
CA PHE A 506 32.02 31.21 -22.96
C PHE A 506 31.89 30.54 -24.33
N LEU A 507 30.94 30.99 -25.16
CA LEU A 507 30.70 30.43 -26.50
C LEU A 507 31.93 30.58 -27.41
N VAL A 508 32.60 31.74 -27.41
CA VAL A 508 33.86 31.94 -28.13
C VAL A 508 34.93 30.98 -27.63
N GLY A 509 35.03 30.78 -26.31
CA GLY A 509 35.95 29.80 -25.71
C GLY A 509 35.63 28.34 -26.05
N GLN A 510 34.41 28.04 -26.52
CA GLN A 510 33.99 26.73 -27.04
C GLN A 510 34.07 26.64 -28.58
N GLY A 511 34.59 27.67 -29.26
CA GLY A 511 34.79 27.66 -30.71
C GLY A 511 33.64 28.25 -31.53
N ALA A 512 32.74 29.03 -30.92
CA ALA A 512 31.69 29.73 -31.65
C ALA A 512 32.25 30.85 -32.56
N ARG A 513 31.75 30.94 -33.80
CA ARG A 513 32.18 31.91 -34.82
C ARG A 513 31.06 32.90 -35.15
N PRO A 514 31.37 34.16 -35.53
CA PRO A 514 30.36 35.10 -36.00
C PRO A 514 29.71 34.62 -37.31
N VAL A 515 28.40 34.84 -37.45
CA VAL A 515 27.65 34.52 -38.67
C VAL A 515 28.22 35.34 -39.84
N GLY A 516 28.58 34.68 -40.95
CA GLY A 516 29.07 35.34 -42.17
C GLY A 516 30.58 35.37 -42.40
N LYS A 517 31.39 34.61 -41.64
CA LYS A 517 32.81 34.34 -41.98
C LYS A 517 32.99 32.87 -42.35
N GLU A 518 32.77 32.54 -43.62
CA GLU A 518 33.20 31.26 -44.20
C GLU A 518 34.73 31.15 -44.18
N GLN A 519 35.24 29.93 -43.97
CA GLN A 519 36.64 29.57 -44.20
C GLN A 519 36.81 29.01 -45.61
#